data_AF-A0A543Q063-F1
#
_entry.id   AF-A0A543Q063-F1
#
_cell.length_a   1.000
_cell.length_b   1.000
_cell.length_c   1.000
_cell.angle_alpha   90.00
_cell.angle_beta   90.00
_cell.angle_gamma   90.00
#
_symmetry.space_group_name_H-M   'P 1'
#
loop_
_entity.id
_entity.type
_entity.pdbx_description
1 polymer ?
#
loop_
_entity_poly.entity_id
_entity_poly.type
_entity_poly.pdbx_seq_one_letter_code
_entity_poly.pdbx_strand_id
1 'polypeptide(L)'
;MVSTPIQVIEAELLEEGAFCFDLSRFCTLLHCAEGEAVQLVHYGVIHPEGSGPQHWRFRSLDLYRARLSRRLARDLEIDLAGAALAVDLLERLRH
;
A
#
# COMPACT_ATOMS: atom_id res chain seq x y z
N MET A 1 -38.96 -16.59 -3.59
CA MET A 1 -37.68 -15.83 -3.63
C MET A 1 -37.30 -15.54 -2.20
N VAL A 2 -36.21 -16.13 -1.70
CA VAL A 2 -35.74 -15.91 -0.31
C VAL A 2 -34.87 -14.66 -0.34
N SER A 3 -35.26 -13.62 0.40
CA SER A 3 -34.43 -12.44 0.59
C SER A 3 -33.25 -12.78 1.50
N THR A 4 -32.03 -12.61 1.02
CA THR A 4 -30.83 -12.65 1.84
C THR A 4 -30.87 -11.48 2.83
N PRO A 5 -30.64 -11.71 4.14
CA PRO A 5 -30.60 -10.63 5.10
C PRO A 5 -29.44 -9.69 4.81
N ILE A 6 -29.69 -8.39 4.91
CA ILE A 6 -28.63 -7.37 4.83
C ILE A 6 -27.68 -7.60 6.01
N GLN A 7 -26.41 -7.86 5.72
CA GLN A 7 -25.39 -7.94 6.75
C GLN A 7 -25.01 -6.53 7.21
N VAL A 8 -25.30 -6.24 8.47
CA VAL A 8 -24.85 -5.03 9.14
C VAL A 8 -23.47 -5.32 9.72
N ILE A 9 -22.46 -4.61 9.21
CA ILE A 9 -21.09 -4.68 9.73
C ILE A 9 -20.92 -3.49 10.67
N GLU A 10 -20.66 -3.79 11.94
CA GLU A 10 -20.26 -2.78 12.90
C GLU A 10 -18.77 -2.50 12.72
N ALA A 11 -18.41 -1.23 12.50
CA ALA A 11 -17.04 -0.78 12.32
C ALA A 11 -16.76 0.33 13.33
N GLU A 12 -15.64 0.22 14.02
CA GLU A 12 -15.13 1.29 14.86
C GLU A 12 -14.34 2.27 14.01
N LEU A 13 -14.62 3.56 14.18
CA LEU A 13 -13.83 4.62 13.56
C LEU A 13 -12.50 4.70 14.31
N LEU A 14 -11.50 3.97 13.81
CA LEU A 14 -10.12 4.13 14.29
C LEU A 14 -9.65 5.55 14.00
N GLU A 15 -9.01 6.18 14.99
CA GLU A 15 -8.39 7.50 14.80
C GLU A 15 -7.55 7.51 13.52
N GLU A 16 -7.67 8.60 12.76
CA GLU A 16 -6.87 8.82 11.54
C GLU A 16 -5.39 8.66 11.87
N GLY A 17 -4.79 7.58 11.35
CA GLY A 17 -3.36 7.28 11.52
C GLY A 17 -3.03 6.09 12.42
N ALA A 18 -3.98 5.55 13.20
CA ALA A 18 -3.72 4.41 14.09
C ALA A 18 -3.80 3.03 13.39
N PHE A 19 -4.52 2.94 12.26
CA PHE A 19 -4.63 1.67 11.53
C PHE A 19 -3.36 1.38 10.74
N CYS A 20 -2.52 0.52 11.32
CA CYS A 20 -1.37 -0.07 10.65
C CYS A 20 -1.49 -1.59 10.58
N PHE A 21 -0.80 -2.20 9.63
CA PHE A 21 -0.76 -3.64 9.47
C PHE A 21 0.65 -4.12 9.12
N ASP A 22 0.91 -5.39 9.39
CA ASP A 22 2.23 -6.01 9.14
C ASP A 22 2.46 -6.32 7.65
N LEU A 23 3.68 -6.78 7.36
CA LEU A 23 4.11 -7.17 6.01
C LEU A 23 3.24 -8.28 5.40
N SER A 24 2.85 -9.29 6.18
CA SER A 24 2.01 -10.40 5.68
C SER A 24 0.64 -9.89 5.21
N ARG A 25 0.02 -9.01 6.00
CA ARG A 25 -1.26 -8.40 5.65
C ARG A 25 -1.11 -7.42 4.48
N PHE A 26 -0.01 -6.67 4.40
CA PHE A 26 0.30 -5.82 3.25
C PHE A 26 0.39 -6.65 1.96
N CYS A 27 1.18 -7.72 1.97
CA CYS A 27 1.33 -8.62 0.81
C CYS A 27 0.01 -9.25 0.38
N THR A 28 -0.83 -9.62 1.34
CA THR A 28 -2.17 -10.16 1.08
C THR A 28 -3.07 -9.13 0.39
N LEU A 29 -3.09 -7.89 0.89
CA LEU A 29 -3.91 -6.78 0.36
C LEU A 29 -3.41 -6.22 -0.98
N LEU A 30 -2.10 -6.34 -1.24
CA LEU A 30 -1.48 -5.96 -2.51
C LEU A 30 -1.46 -7.11 -3.53
N HIS A 31 -1.70 -8.34 -3.09
CA HIS A 31 -1.48 -9.56 -3.89
C HIS A 31 -0.06 -9.59 -4.47
N CYS A 32 0.94 -9.56 -3.59
CA CYS A 32 2.35 -9.58 -3.96
C CYS A 32 3.14 -10.59 -3.13
N ALA A 33 4.31 -10.99 -3.62
CA ALA A 33 5.28 -11.73 -2.82
C ALA A 33 5.97 -10.80 -1.82
N GLU A 34 6.50 -11.36 -0.73
CA GLU A 34 7.25 -10.58 0.28
C GLU A 34 8.46 -9.87 -0.33
N GLY A 35 9.20 -10.56 -1.22
CA GLY A 35 10.34 -9.96 -1.92
C GLY A 35 9.96 -8.73 -2.75
N GLU A 36 8.76 -8.70 -3.34
CA GLU A 36 8.27 -7.52 -4.07
C GLU A 36 7.98 -6.36 -3.11
N ALA A 37 7.35 -6.64 -1.96
CA ALA A 37 7.12 -5.62 -0.94
C ALA A 37 8.44 -5.05 -0.39
N VAL A 38 9.45 -5.89 -0.18
CA VAL A 38 10.79 -5.45 0.23
C VAL A 38 11.43 -4.55 -0.85
N GLN A 39 11.29 -4.88 -2.13
CA GLN A 39 11.77 -4.01 -3.21
C GLN A 39 11.03 -2.67 -3.25
N LEU A 40 9.72 -2.64 -3.02
CA LEU A 40 8.94 -1.40 -2.93
C LEU A 40 9.45 -0.50 -1.80
N VAL A 41 9.81 -1.07 -0.64
CA VAL A 41 10.45 -0.31 0.45
C VAL A 41 11.85 0.15 0.04
N HIS A 42 12.65 -0.73 -0.55
CA HIS A 42 14.02 -0.44 -0.95
C HIS A 42 14.12 0.73 -1.94
N TYR A 43 13.22 0.79 -2.93
CA TYR A 43 13.16 1.87 -3.91
C TYR A 43 12.41 3.12 -3.42
N GLY A 44 11.93 3.14 -2.17
CA GLY A 44 11.21 4.30 -1.61
C GLY A 44 9.79 4.49 -2.16
N VAL A 45 9.20 3.46 -2.77
CA VAL A 45 7.80 3.53 -3.20
C VAL A 45 6.89 3.58 -1.98
N ILE A 46 7.21 2.84 -0.92
CA ILE A 46 6.45 2.79 0.32
C ILE A 46 7.39 2.96 1.52
N HIS A 47 6.87 3.49 2.62
CA HIS A 47 7.67 3.92 3.76
C HIS A 47 7.06 3.39 5.08
N PRO A 48 7.11 2.06 5.32
CA PRO A 48 6.64 1.51 6.58
C PRO A 48 7.46 2.02 7.76
N GLU A 49 6.81 2.12 8.91
CA GLU A 49 7.49 2.36 10.18
C GLU A 49 8.13 1.07 10.70
N GLY A 50 9.23 1.17 11.46
CA GLY A 50 9.91 0.02 12.07
C GLY A 50 11.28 -0.30 11.45
N SER A 51 12.05 -1.14 12.14
CA SER A 51 13.47 -1.39 11.85
C SER A 51 13.74 -2.41 10.73
N GLY A 52 12.72 -3.07 10.19
CA GLY A 52 12.86 -4.07 9.14
C GLY A 52 11.60 -4.92 8.93
N PRO A 53 11.64 -5.90 8.00
CA PRO A 53 10.47 -6.69 7.57
C PRO A 53 9.61 -7.27 8.70
N GLN A 54 10.25 -7.75 9.77
CA GLN A 54 9.58 -8.35 10.93
C GLN A 54 8.84 -7.31 11.82
N HIS A 55 9.26 -6.05 11.76
CA HIS A 55 8.72 -4.96 12.58
C HIS A 55 7.98 -3.91 11.76
N TRP A 56 7.85 -4.11 10.44
CA TRP A 56 7.22 -3.14 9.56
C TRP A 56 5.75 -2.96 9.88
N ARG A 57 5.35 -1.69 9.97
CA ARG A 57 3.97 -1.23 10.10
C ARG A 57 3.64 -0.37 8.90
N PHE A 58 2.74 -0.87 8.06
CA PHE A 58 2.25 -0.20 6.87
C PHE A 58 0.95 0.51 7.17
N ARG A 59 0.78 1.70 6.62
CA ARG A 59 -0.47 2.46 6.64
C ARG A 59 -1.22 2.28 5.33
N SER A 60 -2.48 2.70 5.29
CA SER A 60 -3.29 2.68 4.06
C SER A 60 -2.65 3.46 2.91
N LEU A 61 -1.87 4.51 3.21
CA LEU A 61 -1.13 5.29 2.21
C LEU A 61 -0.06 4.44 1.50
N ASP A 62 0.61 3.53 2.19
CA ASP A 62 1.60 2.64 1.57
C ASP A 62 0.94 1.71 0.53
N LEU A 63 -0.24 1.17 0.83
CA LEU A 63 -1.01 0.39 -0.15
C LEU A 63 -1.41 1.22 -1.36
N TYR A 64 -1.82 2.46 -1.13
CA TYR A 64 -2.14 3.38 -2.22
C TYR A 64 -0.92 3.63 -3.12
N ARG A 65 0.22 3.98 -2.53
CA ARG A 65 1.47 4.24 -3.25
C ARG A 65 1.95 3.01 -4.04
N ALA A 66 1.89 1.82 -3.45
CA ALA A 66 2.27 0.58 -4.15
C ALA A 66 1.35 0.23 -5.34
N ARG A 67 0.04 0.49 -5.23
CA ARG A 67 -0.89 0.30 -6.35
C ARG A 67 -0.64 1.33 -7.45
N LEU A 68 -0.37 2.58 -7.08
CA LEU A 68 -0.06 3.64 -8.02
C LEU A 68 1.25 3.38 -8.76
N SER A 69 2.30 2.95 -8.06
CA SER A 69 3.59 2.63 -8.69
C SER A 69 3.46 1.50 -9.72
N ARG A 70 2.75 0.41 -9.41
CA ARG A 70 2.49 -0.69 -10.35
C ARG A 70 1.77 -0.20 -11.61
N ARG A 71 0.80 0.70 -11.43
CA ARG A 71 0.09 1.31 -12.56
C ARG A 71 1.03 2.16 -13.40
N LEU A 72 1.82 3.04 -12.78
CA LEU A 72 2.75 3.92 -13.50
C LEU A 72 3.87 3.15 -14.19
N ALA A 73 4.43 2.13 -13.54
CA ALA A 73 5.44 1.24 -14.12
C ALA A 73 4.92 0.59 -15.41
N ARG A 74 3.68 0.10 -15.39
CA ARG A 74 3.04 -0.48 -16.58
C ARG A 74 2.71 0.58 -17.64
N ASP A 75 2.06 1.66 -17.23
CA ASP A 75 1.51 2.65 -18.17
C ASP A 75 2.63 3.51 -18.81
N LEU A 76 3.78 3.66 -18.14
CA LEU A 76 4.94 4.44 -18.62
C LEU A 76 6.14 3.57 -19.03
N GLU A 77 6.04 2.24 -18.90
CA GLU A 77 7.12 1.27 -19.18
C GLU A 77 8.43 1.58 -18.44
N ILE A 78 8.33 1.97 -17.17
CA ILE A 78 9.47 2.33 -16.31
C ILE A 78 9.72 1.26 -15.24
N ASP A 79 10.95 1.23 -14.72
CA ASP A 79 11.33 0.37 -13.60
C ASP A 79 10.77 0.86 -12.26
N LEU A 80 11.03 0.11 -11.18
CA LEU A 80 10.56 0.44 -9.84
C LEU A 80 11.12 1.76 -9.31
N ALA A 81 12.36 2.10 -9.64
CA ALA A 81 12.99 3.36 -9.24
C ALA A 81 12.32 4.56 -9.94
N GLY A 82 12.07 4.44 -11.24
CA GLY A 82 11.31 5.43 -12.01
C GLY A 82 9.87 5.56 -11.50
N ALA A 83 9.23 4.44 -11.17
CA ALA A 83 7.88 4.44 -10.61
C ALA A 83 7.83 5.14 -9.24
N ALA A 84 8.83 4.96 -8.38
CA ALA A 84 8.95 5.67 -7.10
C ALA A 84 9.00 7.19 -7.30
N LEU A 85 9.87 7.65 -8.22
CA LEU A 85 9.96 9.07 -8.57
C LEU A 85 8.65 9.62 -9.13
N ALA A 86 7.99 8.88 -10.02
CA ALA A 86 6.72 9.29 -10.61
C ALA A 86 5.61 9.43 -9.56
N VAL A 87 5.54 8.51 -8.58
CA VAL A 87 4.62 8.62 -7.44
C VAL A 87 4.89 9.91 -6.66
N ASP A 88 6.14 10.18 -6.29
CA ASP A 88 6.51 11.38 -5.53
C ASP A 88 6.19 12.68 -6.28
N LEU A 89 6.43 12.71 -7.59
CA LEU A 89 6.08 13.86 -8.44
C LEU A 89 4.56 14.10 -8.49
N LEU A 90 3.75 13.04 -8.57
CA LEU A 90 2.30 13.16 -8.57
C LEU A 90 1.75 13.63 -7.22
N GLU A 91 2.35 13.20 -6.11
CA GLU A 91 1.93 13.65 -4.77
C GLU A 91 2.21 15.14 -4.54
N ARG A 92 3.32 15.66 -5.09
CA ARG A 92 3.63 17.10 -5.06
C ARG A 92 2.59 17.97 -5.77
N LEU A 93 1.88 17.43 -6.77
CA LEU A 93 0.83 18.15 -7.50
C LEU A 93 -0.54 18.14 -6.78
N ARG A 94 -0.70 17.29 -5.77
CA ARG A 94 -1.95 17.16 -5.00
C ARG A 94 -2.01 18.10 -3.79
N HIS A 95 -0.94 18.85 -3.57
CA HIS A 95 -0.80 19.90 -2.55
C HIS A 95 -0.79 21.25 -3.26
#